data_AF-A0A1E1VYZ6-F1
#
_entry.id   AF-A0A1E1VYZ6-F1
#
_cell.length_a   1.000
_cell.length_b   1.000
_cell.length_c   1.000
_cell.angle_alpha   90.00
_cell.angle_beta   90.00
_cell.angle_gamma   90.00
#
_symmetry.space_group_name_H-M   'P 1'
#
loop_
_entity.id
_entity.type
_entity.pdbx_description
1 polymer ?
#
loop_
_entity_poly.entity_id
_entity_poly.type
_entity_poly.pdbx_seq_one_letter_code
_entity_poly.pdbx_strand_id
1 'polypeptide(L)'
;QVVTSHWLDINNRVYDTNVSNYKIGSYINKYQVSQNFCIDFTCLEYTALTEPVVLGKYGHVNSGVVNVPVIKDGDANAILCWYNIELMEDLGEISTNRGDSFIDGIVFLANPPIHMSRGGLANVLRCIDIDGAFKLMIDSETPNTS
;
A
#
# COMPACT_ATOMS: atom_id res chain seq x y z
N GLN A 1 1.35 3.74 -4.85
CA GLN A 1 0.48 3.09 -5.86
C GLN A 1 -0.36 2.02 -5.19
N VAL A 2 -1.67 1.98 -5.45
CA VAL A 2 -2.57 0.94 -4.93
C VAL A 2 -2.55 -0.28 -5.86
N VAL A 3 -2.44 -1.47 -5.25
CA VAL A 3 -2.25 -2.74 -5.96
C VAL A 3 -3.04 -3.88 -5.32
N THR A 4 -3.15 -4.98 -6.07
CA THR A 4 -3.48 -6.30 -5.53
C THR A 4 -2.29 -7.23 -5.72
N SER A 5 -1.92 -7.98 -4.69
CA SER A 5 -0.82 -8.95 -4.74
C SER A 5 -1.15 -10.19 -3.92
N HIS A 6 -1.23 -11.34 -4.59
CA HIS A 6 -1.45 -12.61 -3.90
C HIS A 6 -0.30 -12.94 -2.93
N TRP A 7 0.94 -12.63 -3.33
CA TRP A 7 2.12 -12.89 -2.49
C TRP A 7 2.06 -12.11 -1.17
N LEU A 8 1.71 -10.82 -1.19
CA LEU A 8 1.58 -10.03 0.03
C LEU A 8 0.45 -10.53 0.94
N ASP A 9 -0.64 -11.01 0.35
CA ASP A 9 -1.77 -11.57 1.11
C ASP A 9 -1.36 -12.84 1.87
N ILE A 10 -0.82 -13.84 1.18
CA ILE A 10 -0.48 -15.13 1.79
C ILE A 10 0.71 -15.05 2.76
N ASN A 11 1.61 -14.07 2.57
CA ASN A 11 2.74 -13.86 3.49
C ASN A 11 2.37 -13.06 4.73
N ASN A 12 1.22 -12.35 4.71
CA ASN A 12 0.72 -11.62 5.87
C ASN A 12 -0.53 -12.27 6.50
N ARG A 13 -1.08 -13.35 5.93
CA ARG A 13 -2.31 -13.99 6.42
C ARG A 13 -2.27 -15.50 6.31
N VAL A 14 -2.72 -16.16 7.38
CA VAL A 14 -2.97 -17.59 7.40
C VAL A 14 -4.44 -17.86 7.11
N TYR A 15 -4.69 -18.69 6.10
CA TYR A 15 -6.01 -19.22 5.78
C TYR A 15 -6.14 -20.65 6.29
N ASP A 16 -7.21 -20.96 7.02
CA ASP A 16 -7.45 -22.31 7.58
C ASP A 16 -7.52 -23.40 6.50
N THR A 17 -7.90 -23.03 5.28
CA THR A 17 -7.91 -23.92 4.11
C THR A 17 -6.51 -24.48 3.80
N ASN A 18 -5.46 -23.79 4.24
CA ASN A 18 -4.08 -24.15 3.92
C ASN A 18 -3.45 -25.06 4.99
N VAL A 19 -4.19 -25.43 6.04
CA VAL A 19 -3.64 -26.13 7.22
C VAL A 19 -4.45 -27.38 7.56
N SER A 20 -4.72 -28.25 6.60
CA SER A 20 -5.26 -29.62 6.82
C SER A 20 -6.38 -29.71 7.88
N ASN A 21 -7.36 -28.78 7.83
CA ASN A 21 -8.50 -28.62 8.74
C ASN A 21 -8.24 -27.99 10.13
N TYR A 22 -7.01 -27.60 10.46
CA TYR A 22 -6.73 -26.84 11.68
C TYR A 22 -7.21 -25.39 11.55
N LYS A 23 -7.97 -24.92 12.56
CA LYS A 23 -8.52 -23.55 12.62
C LYS A 23 -7.54 -22.56 13.26
N ILE A 24 -6.30 -22.54 12.78
CA ILE A 24 -5.22 -21.74 13.39
C ILE A 24 -5.24 -20.26 12.97
N GLY A 25 -5.91 -19.93 11.87
CA GLY A 25 -5.92 -18.56 11.32
C GLY A 25 -6.43 -17.54 12.34
N SER A 26 -7.45 -17.89 13.12
CA SER A 26 -7.98 -17.03 14.19
C SER A 26 -6.96 -16.69 15.29
N TYR A 27 -5.98 -17.56 15.52
CA TYR A 27 -4.96 -17.38 16.56
C TYR A 27 -3.72 -16.65 16.03
N ILE A 28 -3.35 -16.88 14.77
CA ILE A 28 -2.14 -16.33 14.15
C ILE A 28 -2.41 -14.96 13.53
N ASN A 29 -3.58 -14.74 12.92
CA ASN A 29 -3.91 -13.49 12.21
C ASN A 29 -4.10 -12.27 13.14
N LYS A 30 -3.90 -12.41 14.45
CA LYS A 30 -3.77 -11.24 15.35
C LYS A 30 -2.37 -10.59 15.26
N TYR A 31 -1.40 -11.28 14.67
CA TYR A 31 -0.02 -10.82 14.51
C TYR A 31 0.28 -10.33 13.09
N GLN A 32 -0.75 -10.10 12.27
CA GLN A 32 -0.56 -9.54 10.93
C GLN A 32 0.03 -8.14 11.02
N VAL A 33 0.92 -7.82 10.09
CA VAL A 33 1.52 -6.50 10.02
C VAL A 33 0.68 -5.59 9.13
N SER A 34 0.63 -4.31 9.47
CA SER A 34 0.02 -3.27 8.63
C SER A 34 1.02 -2.65 7.67
N GLN A 35 2.31 -2.91 7.86
CA GLN A 35 3.41 -2.37 7.08
C GLN A 35 4.48 -3.42 6.89
N ASN A 36 5.07 -3.46 5.70
CA ASN A 36 6.22 -4.29 5.39
C ASN A 36 7.32 -3.42 4.77
N PHE A 37 8.57 -3.74 5.11
CA PHE A 37 9.76 -2.99 4.70
C PHE A 37 10.68 -3.92 3.91
N CYS A 38 11.69 -3.35 3.25
CA CYS A 38 12.70 -4.11 2.51
C CYS A 38 12.09 -4.97 1.38
N ILE A 39 11.11 -4.40 0.66
CA ILE A 39 10.48 -5.07 -0.48
C ILE A 39 11.11 -4.57 -1.78
N ASP A 40 11.80 -5.46 -2.48
CA ASP A 40 12.20 -5.24 -3.87
C ASP A 40 10.99 -5.39 -4.78
N PHE A 41 10.48 -4.27 -5.30
CA PHE A 41 9.33 -4.26 -6.21
C PHE A 41 9.61 -4.90 -7.57
N THR A 42 10.88 -5.06 -7.97
CA THR A 42 11.23 -5.75 -9.23
C THR A 42 10.98 -7.26 -9.15
N CYS A 43 11.04 -7.82 -7.94
CA CYS A 43 10.77 -9.22 -7.65
C CYS A 43 9.34 -9.47 -7.14
N LEU A 44 8.56 -8.41 -6.91
CA LEU A 44 7.20 -8.52 -6.38
C LEU A 44 6.19 -8.71 -7.51
N GLU A 45 5.46 -9.82 -7.49
CA GLU A 45 4.31 -10.01 -8.35
C GLU A 45 3.09 -9.25 -7.80
N TYR A 46 2.58 -8.31 -8.59
CA TYR A 46 1.37 -7.55 -8.28
C TYR A 46 0.63 -7.09 -9.54
N THR A 47 -0.63 -6.76 -9.38
CA THR A 47 -1.43 -6.04 -10.37
C THR A 47 -1.71 -4.63 -9.88
N ALA A 48 -1.28 -3.63 -10.65
CA ALA A 48 -1.62 -2.24 -10.41
C ALA A 48 -3.12 -1.98 -10.62
N LEU A 49 -3.75 -1.35 -9.63
CA LEU A 49 -5.15 -0.90 -9.69
C LEU A 49 -5.26 0.61 -9.95
N THR A 50 -4.16 1.32 -9.76
CA THR A 50 -4.02 2.78 -9.90
C THR A 50 -2.67 3.11 -10.54
N GLU A 51 -2.55 4.31 -11.10
CA GLU A 51 -1.24 4.89 -11.42
C GLU A 51 -0.53 5.36 -10.12
N PRO A 52 0.79 5.54 -10.13
CA PRO A 52 1.50 6.18 -9.03
C PRO A 52 1.01 7.61 -8.79
N VAL A 53 0.82 7.97 -7.52
CA VAL A 53 0.42 9.32 -7.09
C VAL A 53 1.32 9.77 -5.95
N VAL A 54 1.64 11.07 -5.90
CA VAL A 54 2.40 11.68 -4.81
C VAL A 54 1.55 11.73 -3.55
N LEU A 55 1.97 10.97 -2.53
CA LEU A 55 1.26 10.90 -1.26
C LEU A 55 1.72 11.94 -0.25
N GLY A 56 2.86 12.60 -0.46
CA GLY A 56 3.34 13.65 0.43
C GLY A 56 4.73 14.13 0.03
N LYS A 57 5.21 15.17 0.71
CA LYS A 57 6.56 15.71 0.61
C LYS A 57 7.14 15.83 2.02
N TYR A 58 8.45 15.63 2.15
CA TYR A 58 9.14 15.82 3.42
C TYR A 58 8.99 17.26 3.93
N GLY A 59 8.95 17.45 5.25
CA GLY A 59 8.83 18.77 5.88
C GLY A 59 7.40 19.26 6.15
N HIS A 60 6.38 18.48 5.77
CA HIS A 60 4.98 18.80 6.07
C HIS A 60 4.34 17.73 6.97
N VAL A 61 4.17 18.05 8.26
CA VAL A 61 3.29 17.30 9.16
C VAL A 61 1.86 17.54 8.68
N ASN A 62 1.20 16.50 8.17
CA ASN A 62 -0.10 16.64 7.55
C ASN A 62 -0.88 15.32 7.60
N SER A 63 -2.18 15.42 7.82
CA SER A 63 -3.11 14.32 7.65
C SER A 63 -4.20 14.71 6.65
N GLY A 64 -4.67 13.75 5.87
CA GLY A 64 -5.73 14.03 4.90
C GLY A 64 -6.03 12.85 4.00
N VAL A 65 -6.90 13.11 3.03
CA VAL A 65 -7.32 12.14 2.03
C VAL A 65 -6.69 12.49 0.70
N VAL A 66 -6.12 11.50 0.03
CA VAL A 66 -5.66 11.59 -1.35
C VAL A 66 -6.59 10.73 -2.20
N ASN A 67 -7.31 11.36 -3.11
CA ASN A 67 -8.20 10.65 -4.03
C ASN A 67 -7.37 10.13 -5.21
N VAL A 68 -7.35 8.82 -5.39
CA VAL A 68 -6.54 8.13 -6.40
C VAL A 68 -7.48 7.50 -7.45
N PRO A 69 -7.40 7.89 -8.73
CA PRO A 69 -8.21 7.28 -9.78
C PRO A 69 -7.90 5.79 -9.98
N VAL A 70 -8.95 4.98 -10.02
CA VAL A 70 -8.85 3.54 -10.25
C VAL A 70 -8.85 3.26 -11.75
N ILE A 71 -7.78 2.65 -12.24
CA ILE A 71 -7.60 2.33 -13.68
C ILE A 71 -8.03 0.90 -14.02
N LYS A 72 -8.20 0.03 -13.02
CA LYS A 72 -8.51 -1.40 -13.18
C LYS A 72 -9.34 -1.92 -12.01
N ASP A 73 -10.31 -2.78 -12.32
CA ASP A 73 -11.11 -3.48 -11.31
C ASP A 73 -10.26 -4.47 -10.50
N GLY A 74 -10.57 -4.62 -9.21
CA GLY A 74 -9.96 -5.66 -8.37
C GLY A 74 -10.05 -5.34 -6.88
N ASP A 75 -9.58 -6.28 -6.06
CA ASP A 75 -9.55 -6.11 -4.61
C ASP A 75 -8.16 -5.66 -4.17
N ALA A 76 -8.05 -4.39 -3.77
CA ALA A 76 -6.82 -3.80 -3.30
C ALA A 76 -6.44 -4.35 -1.93
N ASN A 77 -5.22 -4.85 -1.80
CA ASN A 77 -4.71 -5.34 -0.52
C ASN A 77 -3.41 -4.65 -0.09
N ALA A 78 -2.88 -3.73 -0.89
CA ALA A 78 -1.64 -3.04 -0.59
C ALA A 78 -1.50 -1.67 -1.25
N ILE A 79 -0.73 -0.80 -0.62
CA ILE A 79 -0.18 0.43 -1.19
C ILE A 79 1.35 0.29 -1.24
N LEU A 80 1.90 0.21 -2.45
CA LEU A 80 3.34 0.25 -2.69
C LEU A 80 3.84 1.68 -2.63
N CYS A 81 4.88 1.94 -1.84
CA CYS A 81 5.46 3.25 -1.62
C CYS A 81 6.97 3.25 -1.85
N TRP A 82 7.43 4.32 -2.48
CA TRP A 82 8.82 4.61 -2.75
C TRP A 82 9.02 6.13 -2.72
N TYR A 83 10.26 6.58 -2.81
CA TYR A 83 10.59 8.00 -2.75
C TYR A 83 11.08 8.49 -4.10
N ASN A 84 10.77 9.76 -4.37
CA ASN A 84 11.51 10.57 -5.31
C ASN A 84 12.34 11.57 -4.50
N ILE A 85 13.64 11.61 -4.73
CA ILE A 85 14.60 12.41 -3.97
C ILE A 85 15.22 13.44 -4.92
N GLU A 86 15.04 14.72 -4.61
CA GLU A 86 15.76 15.82 -5.26
C GLU A 86 16.97 16.20 -4.40
N LEU A 87 18.17 16.06 -4.96
CA LEU A 87 19.42 16.33 -4.23
C LEU A 87 19.82 17.81 -4.27
N MET A 88 19.44 18.50 -5.34
CA MET A 88 19.69 19.92 -5.56
C MET A 88 18.58 20.47 -6.44
N GLU A 89 18.16 21.70 -6.17
CA GLU A 89 17.20 22.43 -7.00
C GLU A 89 17.62 22.39 -8.47
N ASP A 90 16.66 22.09 -9.34
CA ASP A 90 16.79 21.99 -10.81
C ASP A 90 17.63 20.81 -11.34
N LEU A 91 18.17 19.94 -10.48
CA LEU A 91 18.87 18.73 -10.92
C LEU A 91 17.89 17.58 -11.27
N GLY A 92 16.63 17.73 -10.86
CA GLY A 92 15.58 16.73 -11.06
C GLY A 92 15.50 15.71 -9.91
N GLU A 93 14.43 14.92 -9.96
CA GLU A 93 14.14 13.90 -8.96
C GLU A 93 14.73 12.53 -9.34
N ILE A 94 15.30 11.85 -8.35
CA ILE A 94 15.76 10.46 -8.46
C ILE A 94 14.76 9.55 -7.75
N SER A 95 14.12 8.65 -8.50
CA SER A 95 13.22 7.63 -7.94
C SER A 95 14.00 6.50 -7.27
N THR A 96 13.54 6.04 -6.10
CA THR A 96 14.03 4.81 -5.46
C THR A 96 13.35 3.56 -6.02
N ASN A 97 12.29 3.70 -6.81
CA ASN A 97 11.68 2.61 -7.58
C ASN A 97 12.34 2.50 -8.96
N ARG A 98 13.65 2.24 -8.96
CA ARG A 98 14.48 1.97 -10.14
C ARG A 98 15.24 0.68 -9.93
N GLY A 99 15.52 -0.06 -11.00
CA GLY A 99 16.09 -1.41 -10.91
C GLY A 99 17.51 -1.51 -10.31
N ASP A 100 18.23 -0.40 -10.23
CA ASP A 100 19.57 -0.28 -9.64
C ASP A 100 19.56 0.48 -8.29
N SER A 101 18.38 0.67 -7.69
CA SER A 101 18.25 1.26 -6.36
C SER A 101 18.74 0.30 -5.28
N PHE A 102 19.50 0.80 -4.30
CA PHE A 102 19.80 0.07 -3.06
C PHE A 102 18.72 0.29 -1.99
N ILE A 103 17.75 1.18 -2.25
CA ILE A 103 16.65 1.50 -1.35
C ILE A 103 15.44 0.69 -1.79
N ASP A 104 15.06 -0.26 -0.94
CA ASP A 104 13.86 -1.06 -1.11
C ASP A 104 12.58 -0.27 -0.80
N GLY A 105 11.47 -0.78 -1.33
CA GLY A 105 10.15 -0.22 -1.14
C GLY A 105 9.52 -0.52 0.21
N ILE A 106 8.51 0.28 0.55
CA ILE A 106 7.66 0.11 1.73
C ILE A 106 6.26 -0.24 1.24
N VAL A 107 5.60 -1.18 1.92
CA VAL A 107 4.24 -1.59 1.60
C VAL A 107 3.33 -1.37 2.79
N PHE A 108 2.19 -0.72 2.58
CA PHE A 108 1.11 -0.61 3.56
C PHE A 108 0.02 -1.60 3.18
N LEU A 109 -0.34 -2.49 4.10
CA LEU A 109 -1.24 -3.62 3.82
C LEU A 109 -2.67 -3.27 4.27
N ALA A 110 -3.63 -3.49 3.38
CA ALA A 110 -5.05 -3.34 3.67
C ALA A 110 -5.63 -4.69 4.10
N ASN A 111 -6.39 -4.69 5.19
CA ASN A 111 -7.07 -5.88 5.69
C ASN A 111 -8.41 -5.50 6.34
N PRO A 112 -9.54 -5.99 5.81
CA PRO A 112 -9.68 -6.83 4.62
C PRO A 112 -9.26 -6.11 3.32
N PRO A 113 -9.04 -6.85 2.21
CA PRO A 113 -8.93 -6.24 0.89
C PRO A 113 -10.14 -5.38 0.56
N ILE A 114 -9.94 -4.29 -0.18
CA ILE A 114 -10.97 -3.30 -0.50
C ILE A 114 -11.28 -3.36 -1.99
N HIS A 115 -12.55 -3.61 -2.31
CA HIS A 115 -13.01 -3.68 -3.69
C HIS A 115 -12.87 -2.33 -4.38
N MET A 116 -12.30 -2.33 -5.58
CA MET A 116 -12.12 -1.15 -6.43
C MET A 116 -12.74 -1.39 -7.79
N SER A 117 -13.44 -0.37 -8.29
CA SER A 117 -14.03 -0.38 -9.62
C SER A 117 -13.37 0.67 -10.51
N ARG A 118 -13.00 0.28 -11.72
CA ARG A 118 -12.42 1.11 -12.76
C ARG A 118 -13.27 2.34 -13.02
N GLY A 119 -12.62 3.50 -13.11
CA GLY A 119 -13.28 4.80 -13.25
C GLY A 119 -13.78 5.39 -11.93
N GLY A 120 -13.73 4.64 -10.83
CA GLY A 120 -13.95 5.14 -9.48
C GLY A 120 -12.74 5.87 -8.89
N LEU A 121 -12.91 6.33 -7.65
CA LEU A 121 -11.85 6.92 -6.84
C LEU A 121 -11.59 6.04 -5.61
N ALA A 122 -10.32 5.78 -5.34
CA ALA A 122 -9.88 5.20 -4.08
C ALA A 122 -9.44 6.33 -3.14
N ASN A 123 -9.96 6.34 -1.93
CA ASN A 123 -9.59 7.31 -0.91
C ASN A 123 -8.39 6.75 -0.13
N VAL A 124 -7.22 7.35 -0.28
CA VAL A 124 -6.03 6.99 0.51
C VAL A 124 -5.89 7.98 1.66
N LEU A 125 -6.14 7.50 2.87
CA LEU A 125 -5.87 8.24 4.10
C LEU A 125 -4.36 8.28 4.32
N ARG A 126 -3.81 9.48 4.46
CA ARG A 126 -2.41 9.70 4.81
C ARG A 126 -2.31 10.41 6.15
N CYS A 127 -1.30 10.03 6.92
CA CYS A 127 -0.86 10.75 8.11
C CYS A 127 0.66 10.79 8.10
N ILE A 128 1.23 11.99 8.26
CA ILE A 128 2.66 12.24 8.39
C ILE A 128 2.85 12.86 9.77
N ASP A 129 3.60 12.20 10.64
CA ASP A 129 3.87 12.70 11.98
C ASP A 129 5.07 13.65 12.04
N ILE A 130 5.37 14.14 13.24
CA ILE A 130 6.46 15.09 13.51
C ILE A 130 7.85 14.52 13.24
N ASP A 131 7.98 13.19 13.29
CA ASP A 131 9.23 12.48 13.01
C ASP A 131 9.37 12.18 11.50
N GLY A 132 8.36 12.54 10.71
CA GLY A 132 8.30 12.30 9.27
C GLY A 132 7.87 10.87 8.93
N ALA A 133 7.35 10.10 9.88
CA ALA A 133 6.85 8.76 9.61
C ALA A 133 5.50 8.83 8.87
N PHE A 134 5.38 8.01 7.84
CA PHE A 134 4.16 7.90 7.05
C PHE A 134 3.30 6.75 7.56
N LYS A 135 2.01 7.02 7.72
CA LYS A 135 0.96 6.00 7.85
C LYS A 135 -0.06 6.19 6.74
N LEU A 136 -0.27 5.13 5.97
CA LEU A 136 -1.21 5.12 4.86
C LEU A 136 -2.25 4.03 5.07
N MET A 137 -3.50 4.31 4.70
CA MET A 137 -4.60 3.35 4.68
C MET A 137 -5.50 3.64 3.48
N ILE A 138 -6.10 2.60 2.93
CA ILE A 138 -7.18 2.76 1.94
C ILE A 138 -8.48 2.83 2.75
N ASP A 139 -9.25 3.88 2.54
CA ASP A 139 -10.57 4.00 3.15
C ASP A 139 -11.56 3.14 2.37
N SER A 140 -12.24 2.25 3.09
CA SER A 140 -13.41 1.57 2.56
C SER A 140 -14.61 2.45 2.83
N GLU A 141 -15.08 3.21 1.85
CA GLU A 141 -16.43 3.77 1.92
C GLU A 141 -17.40 2.59 2.05
N THR A 142 -17.76 2.22 3.27
CA THR A 142 -18.95 1.42 3.51
C THR A 142 -20.10 2.38 3.27
N PRO A 143 -20.99 2.14 2.27
CA PRO A 143 -22.20 2.93 2.20
C PRO A 143 -22.91 2.75 3.54
N ASN A 144 -23.03 3.85 4.30
CA ASN A 144 -23.81 3.88 5.54
C ASN A 144 -25.21 3.38 5.19
N THR A 145 -25.52 2.12 5.50
CA THR A 145 -26.90 1.64 5.52
C THR A 145 -27.57 2.37 6.67
N SER A 146 -28.26 3.45 6.31
CA SER A 146 -29.24 4.14 7.16
C SER A 146 -30.58 3.42 7.08
#